data_AF-A0A512UKI4-F1
#
_entry.id   AF-A0A512UKI4-F1
#
_cell.length_a   1.000
_cell.length_b   1.000
_cell.length_c   1.000
_cell.angle_alpha   90.00
_cell.angle_beta   90.00
_cell.angle_gamma   90.00
#
_symmetry.space_group_name_H-M   'P 1'
#
loop_
_entity.id
_entity.type
_entity.pdbx_description
1 polymer ?
#
loop_
_entity_poly.entity_id
_entity_poly.type
_entity_poly.pdbx_seq_one_letter_code
_entity_poly.pdbx_strand_id
1 'polypeptide(L)'
;MSNIEQLFFLLKTHNFKTDGLENYLSDSPLETKTDGTTKDDSHWEYAFEVIVENQRGIKFLGIPLFSGKSLLPLVDPPMYQRLDGVKISLAHESMSNYPLRRRLDWSWPSWYVLMLHDVDEAGWVYSPF
;
A
#
# COMPACT_ATOMS: atom_id res chain seq x y z
N MET A 1 -14.58 14.45 -0.80
CA MET A 1 -14.29 13.02 -0.60
C MET A 1 -13.33 12.91 0.56
N SER A 2 -13.66 12.12 1.57
CA SER A 2 -12.73 11.83 2.68
C SER A 2 -11.52 11.04 2.15
N ASN A 3 -10.37 11.10 2.81
CA ASN A 3 -9.21 10.31 2.37
C ASN A 3 -9.44 8.79 2.53
N ILE A 4 -10.38 8.37 3.38
CA ILE A 4 -10.88 6.99 3.45
C ILE A 4 -11.63 6.62 2.15
N GLU A 5 -12.53 7.49 1.66
CA GLU A 5 -13.24 7.24 0.39
C GLU A 5 -12.27 7.17 -0.79
N GLN A 6 -11.24 8.02 -0.81
CA GLN A 6 -10.20 7.97 -1.83
C GLN A 6 -9.41 6.65 -1.78
N LEU A 7 -9.09 6.16 -0.59
CA LEU A 7 -8.45 4.86 -0.40
C LEU A 7 -9.32 3.73 -0.95
N PHE A 8 -10.61 3.68 -0.57
CA PHE A 8 -11.52 2.65 -1.06
C PHE A 8 -11.72 2.73 -2.57
N PHE A 9 -11.86 3.93 -3.11
CA PHE A 9 -11.94 4.14 -4.56
C PHE A 9 -10.70 3.60 -5.26
N LEU A 10 -9.51 3.92 -4.74
CA LEU A 10 -8.25 3.50 -5.30
C LEU A 10 -8.10 1.97 -5.25
N LEU A 11 -8.39 1.34 -4.10
CA LEU A 11 -8.36 -0.12 -3.94
C LEU A 11 -9.33 -0.80 -4.92
N LYS A 12 -10.59 -0.36 -4.97
CA LYS A 12 -11.60 -0.92 -5.89
C LYS A 12 -11.23 -0.74 -7.36
N THR A 13 -10.66 0.41 -7.72
CA THR A 13 -10.20 0.69 -9.09
C THR A 13 -9.09 -0.28 -9.52
N HIS A 14 -8.26 -0.74 -8.57
CA HIS A 14 -7.20 -1.70 -8.81
C HIS A 14 -7.58 -3.14 -8.46
N ASN A 15 -8.89 -3.46 -8.51
CA ASN A 15 -9.44 -4.80 -8.28
C ASN A 15 -9.19 -5.39 -6.87
N PHE A 16 -8.86 -4.56 -5.88
CA PHE A 16 -8.89 -4.98 -4.49
C PHE A 16 -10.33 -4.94 -4.02
N LYS A 17 -10.82 -6.09 -3.56
CA LYS A 17 -12.03 -6.12 -2.74
C LYS A 17 -11.69 -5.44 -1.40
N THR A 18 -12.65 -4.72 -0.84
CA THR A 18 -12.44 -3.94 0.40
C THR A 18 -13.38 -4.39 1.51
N ASP A 19 -14.17 -5.44 1.26
CA ASP A 19 -15.25 -5.88 2.13
C ASP A 19 -14.75 -6.09 3.57
N GLY A 20 -15.25 -5.26 4.48
CA GLY A 20 -14.94 -5.34 5.91
C GLY A 20 -13.86 -4.34 6.36
N LEU A 21 -13.00 -3.85 5.46
CA LEU A 21 -12.07 -2.75 5.77
C LEU A 21 -12.84 -1.47 6.14
N GLU A 22 -14.02 -1.27 5.55
CA GLU A 22 -14.92 -0.17 5.90
C GLU A 22 -15.25 -0.16 7.39
N ASN A 23 -15.52 -1.33 7.98
CA ASN A 23 -15.90 -1.43 9.40
C ASN A 23 -14.71 -1.07 10.31
N TYR A 24 -13.49 -1.52 9.97
CA TYR A 24 -12.30 -1.25 10.77
C TYR A 24 -11.86 0.22 10.73
N LEU A 25 -12.02 0.89 9.58
CA LEU A 25 -11.61 2.28 9.42
C LEU A 25 -12.69 3.27 9.85
N SER A 26 -13.97 2.88 9.85
CA SER A 26 -15.09 3.75 10.28
C SER A 26 -15.19 3.91 11.79
N ASP A 27 -14.72 2.93 12.57
CA ASP A 27 -14.78 2.94 14.04
C ASP A 27 -13.64 3.73 14.70
N SER A 28 -12.71 4.33 13.93
CA SER A 28 -11.66 5.16 14.51
C SER A 28 -12.25 6.50 15.00
N PRO A 29 -12.17 6.82 16.31
CA PRO A 29 -12.61 8.10 16.84
C PRO A 29 -11.57 9.17 16.49
N LEU A 30 -11.48 9.51 15.22
CA LEU A 30 -10.70 10.66 14.78
C LEU A 30 -11.56 11.89 15.04
N GLU A 31 -11.17 12.65 16.07
CA GLU A 31 -11.86 13.85 16.52
C GLU A 31 -11.97 14.86 15.37
N THR A 32 -13.16 14.97 14.79
CA THR A 32 -13.49 16.06 13.87
C THR A 32 -13.61 17.35 14.67
N LYS A 33 -12.47 17.98 15.01
CA LYS A 33 -12.45 19.37 15.46
C LYS A 33 -12.68 20.28 14.24
N THR A 34 -13.94 20.50 13.92
CA THR A 34 -14.36 21.64 13.11
C THR A 34 -14.17 22.92 13.94
N ASP A 35 -13.00 23.55 13.83
CA ASP A 35 -12.85 24.96 14.16
C ASP A 35 -12.99 25.78 12.87
N GLY A 36 -13.95 26.71 12.87
CA GLY A 36 -14.36 27.43 11.67
C GLY A 36 -13.43 28.58 11.39
N THR A 37 -12.57 28.48 10.36
CA THR A 37 -11.93 29.64 9.72
C THR A 37 -11.52 29.31 8.27
N THR A 38 -12.19 29.99 7.33
CA THR A 38 -11.84 30.33 5.92
C THR A 38 -11.11 29.33 5.00
N LYS A 39 -11.83 28.98 3.91
CA LYS A 39 -11.36 28.63 2.54
C LYS A 39 -9.90 29.03 2.22
N ASP A 40 -9.00 28.05 2.10
CA ASP A 40 -8.33 27.58 0.88
C ASP A 40 -7.39 26.41 1.27
N ASP A 41 -7.09 25.52 0.34
CA ASP A 41 -6.41 24.23 0.50
C ASP A 41 -7.27 23.09 1.06
N SER A 42 -7.30 21.97 0.35
CA SER A 42 -7.91 20.71 0.77
C SER A 42 -7.22 20.18 2.05
N HIS A 43 -7.68 20.64 3.21
CA HIS A 43 -7.18 20.23 4.53
C HIS A 43 -7.65 18.79 4.80
N TRP A 44 -6.81 17.82 4.45
CA TRP A 44 -6.99 16.45 4.90
C TRP A 44 -6.32 16.27 6.26
N GLU A 45 -6.93 15.47 7.14
CA GLU A 45 -6.39 15.18 8.48
C GLU A 45 -5.39 14.01 8.46
N TYR A 46 -5.60 13.03 7.58
CA TYR A 46 -4.74 11.86 7.40
C TYR A 46 -4.73 11.44 5.93
N ALA A 47 -3.68 10.78 5.46
CA ALA A 47 -3.58 10.23 4.10
C ALA A 47 -3.00 8.82 4.14
N PHE A 48 -3.45 7.95 3.23
CA PHE A 48 -2.97 6.58 3.12
C PHE A 48 -2.07 6.41 1.91
N GLU A 49 -1.04 5.58 2.06
CA GLU A 49 -0.21 5.13 0.96
C GLU A 49 -0.25 3.61 0.89
N VAL A 50 -0.52 3.09 -0.31
CA VAL A 50 -0.56 1.66 -0.60
C VAL A 50 0.51 1.36 -1.63
N ILE A 51 1.38 0.42 -1.27
CA ILE A 51 2.54 0.03 -2.06
C ILE A 51 2.46 -1.49 -2.22
N VAL A 52 2.70 -1.94 -3.45
CA VAL A 52 2.82 -3.36 -3.77
C VAL A 52 4.30 -3.72 -3.75
N GLU A 53 4.66 -4.65 -2.87
CA GLU A 53 5.93 -5.36 -2.93
C GLU A 53 5.76 -6.57 -3.85
N ASN A 54 6.69 -6.74 -4.78
CA ASN A 54 6.74 -7.85 -5.71
C ASN A 54 8.05 -8.61 -5.53
N GLN A 55 7.94 -9.93 -5.40
CA GLN A 55 9.08 -10.84 -5.44
C GLN A 55 8.92 -11.83 -6.60
N ARG A 56 10.05 -12.29 -7.15
CA ARG A 56 10.08 -13.34 -8.19
C ARG A 56 10.86 -14.51 -7.66
N GLY A 57 10.47 -15.70 -8.06
CA GLY A 57 11.13 -16.88 -7.56
C GLY A 57 10.84 -18.11 -8.38
N ILE A 58 11.55 -19.17 -8.03
CA ILE A 58 11.31 -20.51 -8.53
C ILE A 58 10.97 -21.41 -7.36
N LYS A 59 10.06 -22.34 -7.56
CA LYS A 59 9.88 -23.46 -6.62
C LYS A 59 10.82 -24.57 -7.05
N PHE A 60 11.90 -24.78 -6.30
CA PHE A 60 12.83 -25.89 -6.54
C PHE A 60 12.57 -26.99 -5.52
N LEU A 61 12.12 -28.17 -5.98
CA LEU A 61 11.75 -29.31 -5.13
C LEU A 61 10.75 -28.95 -4.00
N GLY A 62 9.79 -28.07 -4.29
CA GLY A 62 8.79 -27.61 -3.32
C GLY A 62 9.24 -26.47 -2.41
N ILE A 63 10.53 -26.10 -2.44
CA ILE A 63 11.06 -24.96 -1.68
C ILE A 63 10.87 -23.68 -2.50
N PRO A 64 10.09 -22.70 -2.02
CA PRO A 64 9.99 -21.40 -2.67
C PRO A 64 11.29 -20.60 -2.48
N LEU A 65 11.96 -20.27 -3.58
CA LEU A 65 13.14 -19.42 -3.60
C LEU A 65 12.78 -18.10 -4.26
N PHE A 66 12.42 -17.10 -3.46
CA PHE A 66 12.06 -15.77 -3.91
C PHE A 66 13.21 -14.76 -3.74
N SER A 67 13.29 -13.80 -4.66
CA SER A 67 14.20 -12.67 -4.65
C SER A 67 13.45 -11.41 -5.07
N GLY A 68 13.73 -10.30 -4.38
CA GLY A 68 13.25 -8.97 -4.78
C GLY A 68 13.92 -8.47 -6.07
N LYS A 69 15.08 -9.04 -6.43
CA LYS A 69 15.82 -8.66 -7.65
C LYS A 69 15.33 -9.48 -8.84
N SER A 70 15.10 -8.79 -9.95
CA SER A 70 14.58 -9.38 -11.18
C SER A 70 15.56 -10.38 -11.78
N LEU A 71 15.02 -11.45 -12.36
CA LEU A 71 15.76 -12.37 -13.23
C LEU A 71 15.76 -11.88 -14.68
N LEU A 72 14.71 -11.13 -15.09
CA LEU A 72 14.54 -10.51 -16.41
C LEU A 72 13.97 -9.08 -16.30
N PRO A 73 14.81 -8.04 -16.12
CA PRO A 73 14.39 -6.70 -15.68
C PRO A 73 13.52 -5.91 -16.67
N LEU A 74 13.29 -6.44 -17.87
CA LEU A 74 12.48 -5.81 -18.90
C LEU A 74 11.01 -6.26 -18.87
N VAL A 75 10.75 -7.46 -18.36
CA VAL A 75 9.41 -8.10 -18.37
C VAL A 75 8.85 -8.16 -16.96
N ASP A 76 9.72 -8.30 -15.96
CA ASP A 76 9.30 -8.37 -14.58
C ASP A 76 8.82 -7.01 -14.07
N PRO A 77 7.78 -6.96 -13.21
CA PRO A 77 7.44 -5.75 -12.47
C PRO A 77 8.66 -5.24 -11.66
N PRO A 78 8.65 -3.99 -11.17
CA PRO A 78 9.62 -3.53 -10.18
C PRO A 78 9.40 -4.19 -8.80
N MET A 79 10.41 -4.17 -7.93
CA MET A 79 10.32 -4.70 -6.55
C MET A 79 9.27 -3.97 -5.71
N TYR A 80 9.21 -2.64 -5.79
CA TYR A 80 8.15 -1.85 -5.19
C TYR A 80 7.48 -1.01 -6.27
N GLN A 81 6.14 -0.99 -6.25
CA GLN A 81 5.34 -0.14 -7.13
C GLN A 81 4.13 0.40 -6.39
N ARG A 82 3.61 1.50 -6.93
CA ARG A 82 2.27 1.96 -6.60
C ARG A 82 1.23 1.08 -7.30
N LEU A 83 -0.03 1.21 -6.89
CA LEU A 83 -1.13 0.45 -7.48
C LEU A 83 -1.36 0.76 -8.97
N ASP A 84 -0.96 1.94 -9.44
CA ASP A 84 -0.92 2.32 -10.86
C ASP A 84 0.22 1.67 -11.67
N GLY A 85 1.05 0.83 -11.04
CA GLY A 85 2.19 0.16 -11.67
C GLY A 85 3.45 1.02 -11.76
N VAL A 86 3.43 2.25 -11.26
CA VAL A 86 4.61 3.12 -11.27
C VAL A 86 5.64 2.62 -10.27
N LYS A 87 6.86 2.37 -10.75
CA LYS A 87 8.01 1.95 -9.94
C LYS A 87 8.31 2.98 -8.84
N ILE A 88 8.54 2.47 -7.63
CA ILE A 88 9.07 3.24 -6.50
C ILE A 88 10.55 2.88 -6.34
N SER A 89 11.42 3.90 -6.36
CA SER A 89 12.85 3.72 -6.14
C SER A 89 13.21 4.09 -4.71
N LEU A 90 13.63 3.10 -3.93
CA LEU A 90 14.03 3.27 -2.53
C LEU A 90 15.53 3.11 -2.40
N ALA A 91 16.14 3.97 -1.58
CA ALA A 91 17.55 3.80 -1.22
C ALA A 91 17.72 2.44 -0.56
N HIS A 92 18.73 1.67 -0.99
CA HIS A 92 19.00 0.33 -0.48
C HIS A 92 17.81 -0.65 -0.57
N GLU A 93 16.82 -0.41 -1.44
CA GLU A 93 15.66 -1.28 -1.64
C GLU A 93 14.86 -1.56 -0.33
N SER A 94 14.84 -0.60 0.60
CA SER A 94 14.21 -0.76 1.91
C SER A 94 13.04 0.19 2.12
N MET A 95 11.89 -0.34 2.55
CA MET A 95 10.68 0.42 2.90
C MET A 95 10.88 1.42 4.04
N SER A 96 11.87 1.21 4.91
CA SER A 96 12.25 2.19 5.93
C SER A 96 12.79 3.50 5.35
N ASN A 97 13.29 3.46 4.12
CA ASN A 97 13.78 4.63 3.39
C ASN A 97 12.69 5.30 2.53
N TYR A 98 11.42 4.90 2.70
CA TYR A 98 10.33 5.53 1.98
C TYR A 98 10.17 7.00 2.42
N PRO A 99 10.17 7.97 1.48
CA PRO A 99 10.17 9.38 1.84
C PRO A 99 8.81 9.82 2.36
N LEU A 100 8.82 10.46 3.52
CA LEU A 100 7.65 11.17 4.05
C LEU A 100 7.35 12.41 3.20
N ARG A 101 6.06 12.67 2.95
CA ARG A 101 5.62 13.87 2.23
C ARG A 101 5.81 15.11 3.10
N ARG A 102 6.00 16.27 2.47
CA ARG A 102 6.10 17.55 3.19
C ARG A 102 4.80 17.82 3.95
N ARG A 103 4.91 18.23 5.22
CA ARG A 103 3.78 18.55 6.13
C ARG A 103 2.95 17.35 6.60
N LEU A 104 3.52 16.15 6.51
CA LEU A 104 2.93 14.93 7.06
C LEU A 104 3.84 14.35 8.12
N ASP A 105 3.24 13.66 9.09
CA ASP A 105 3.91 12.79 10.03
C ASP A 105 3.33 11.38 9.91
N TRP A 106 4.15 10.36 10.16
CA TRP A 106 3.69 8.98 10.15
C TRP A 106 2.79 8.72 11.36
N SER A 107 1.53 8.39 11.12
CA SER A 107 0.62 7.94 12.19
C SER A 107 0.96 6.54 12.70
N TRP A 108 1.63 5.74 11.88
CA TRP A 108 2.02 4.37 12.18
C TRP A 108 3.53 4.22 12.38
N PRO A 109 3.99 3.38 13.33
CA PRO A 109 5.41 3.19 13.60
C PRO A 109 6.14 2.41 12.49
N SER A 110 5.40 1.63 11.69
CA SER A 110 5.93 0.81 10.61
C SER A 110 4.89 0.60 9.51
N TRP A 111 5.35 0.10 8.37
CA TRP A 111 4.46 -0.41 7.33
C TRP A 111 3.72 -1.65 7.83
N TYR A 112 2.48 -1.80 7.39
CA TYR A 112 1.64 -2.96 7.67
C TYR A 112 1.30 -3.69 6.38
N VAL A 113 1.22 -5.01 6.46
CA VAL A 113 0.79 -5.86 5.36
C VAL A 113 -0.73 -5.89 5.34
N LEU A 114 -1.31 -5.63 4.18
CA LEU A 114 -2.74 -5.61 4.00
C LEU A 114 -3.27 -7.04 3.82
N MET A 115 -3.77 -7.63 4.90
CA MET A 115 -4.28 -9.02 4.92
C MET A 115 -5.73 -9.13 4.43
N LEU A 116 -6.02 -8.54 3.27
CA LEU A 116 -7.36 -8.60 2.67
C LEU A 116 -7.45 -9.76 1.67
N HIS A 117 -8.49 -10.58 1.79
CA HIS A 117 -8.84 -11.68 0.89
C HIS A 117 -7.88 -12.88 0.91
N ASP A 118 -7.73 -13.54 -0.24
CA ASP A 118 -6.97 -14.78 -0.45
C ASP A 118 -5.48 -14.46 -0.59
N VAL A 119 -4.93 -14.01 0.54
CA VAL A 119 -3.50 -13.89 0.76
C VAL A 119 -3.05 -15.04 1.65
N ASP A 120 -1.80 -15.47 1.50
CA ASP A 120 -1.22 -16.45 2.42
C ASP A 120 -0.93 -15.84 3.81
N GLU A 121 -0.36 -16.64 4.71
CA GLU A 121 -0.02 -16.23 6.09
C GLU A 121 0.95 -15.03 6.16
N ALA A 122 1.72 -14.78 5.08
CA ALA A 122 2.66 -13.68 4.98
C ALA A 122 2.12 -12.52 4.12
N GLY A 123 0.88 -12.61 3.63
CA GLY A 123 0.21 -11.56 2.86
C GLY A 123 0.50 -11.60 1.35
N TRP A 124 1.03 -12.70 0.81
CA TRP A 124 1.32 -12.81 -0.62
C TRP A 124 0.12 -13.26 -1.43
N VAL A 125 0.00 -12.66 -2.63
CA VAL A 125 -0.85 -13.14 -3.72
C VAL A 125 0.05 -13.69 -4.82
N TYR A 126 -0.34 -14.83 -5.37
CA TYR A 126 0.41 -15.49 -6.43
C TYR A 126 -0.30 -15.34 -7.77
N SER A 127 0.41 -14.82 -8.78
CA SER A 127 -0.08 -14.89 -10.16
C SER A 127 0.07 -16.33 -10.66
N PRO A 128 -1.00 -16.96 -11.18
CA PRO A 128 -0.81 -18.13 -12.04
C PRO A 128 -0.03 -17.68 -13.29
N PHE A 129 0.84 -18.57 -13.79
CA PHE A 129 1.60 -18.38 -15.02
C PHE A 129 0.68 -18.27 -16.26
#